data_AF-A0A0U3LNS4-F1
#
_entry.id   AF-A0A0U3LNS4-F1
#
_cell.length_a   1.000
_cell.length_b   1.000
_cell.length_c   1.000
_cell.angle_alpha   90.00
_cell.angle_beta   90.00
_cell.angle_gamma   90.00
#
_symmetry.space_group_name_H-M   'P 1'
#
loop_
_entity.id
_entity.type
_entity.pdbx_description
1 polymer ?
#
loop_
_entity_poly.entity_id
_entity_poly.type
_entity_poly.pdbx_seq_one_letter_code
_entity_poly.pdbx_strand_id
1 'polypeptide(L)'
;MLDSRWFKAAGVAVALTLASATAAHAAPAPDPAAENTAAVVTLRYDDSRAGGWEAAIAAGVASWNGHVGNVKLVEAAPGTRAEIQIVATSGWPQATLGPVRPGGQARVELGSQAVTQGHDKTRIAAHELGHSLGLPDTKPGPCSQLMSGSSAGTSCKNAVPNAAERSRVESAYAGGLASLVPADGRILVDAP
;
A
#
# COMPACT_ATOMS: atom_id res chain seq x y z
N MET A 1 89.16 34.29 0.24
CA MET A 1 89.35 34.50 -1.21
C MET A 1 89.26 33.15 -1.90
N LEU A 2 88.67 33.15 -3.08
CA LEU A 2 88.13 32.04 -3.86
C LEU A 2 89.14 30.92 -4.16
N ASP A 3 88.65 29.70 -4.35
CA ASP A 3 88.79 28.86 -5.57
C ASP A 3 88.43 27.40 -5.23
N SER A 4 87.42 26.75 -5.82
CA SER A 4 87.16 26.35 -7.21
C SER A 4 87.52 24.88 -7.47
N ARG A 5 86.44 24.07 -7.49
CA ARG A 5 86.12 22.97 -8.43
C ARG A 5 87.04 21.75 -8.61
N TRP A 6 86.40 20.61 -8.26
CA TRP A 6 86.23 19.36 -9.03
C TRP A 6 87.28 18.25 -8.88
N PHE A 7 86.84 17.06 -8.47
CA PHE A 7 87.01 15.80 -9.21
C PHE A 7 85.96 14.75 -8.78
N LYS A 8 85.59 13.90 -9.74
CA LYS A 8 84.44 13.00 -9.82
C LYS A 8 84.67 11.67 -9.08
N ALA A 9 83.61 11.03 -8.58
CA ALA A 9 83.53 9.57 -8.49
C ALA A 9 82.08 9.09 -8.54
N ALA A 10 81.87 8.04 -9.31
CA ALA A 10 80.60 7.42 -9.65
C ALA A 10 80.08 6.52 -8.52
N GLY A 11 78.76 6.36 -8.47
CA GLY A 11 78.08 5.43 -7.57
C GLY A 11 76.60 5.32 -7.95
N VAL A 12 76.31 4.58 -9.02
CA VAL A 12 74.94 4.19 -9.36
C VAL A 12 74.50 3.13 -8.35
N ALA A 13 73.59 3.48 -7.45
CA ALA A 13 72.87 2.53 -6.61
C ALA A 13 71.45 2.41 -7.14
N VAL A 14 71.18 1.33 -7.90
CA VAL A 14 69.82 0.93 -8.26
C VAL A 14 69.20 0.27 -7.04
N ALA A 15 68.26 0.96 -6.37
CA ALA A 15 67.40 0.37 -5.37
C ALA A 15 66.18 -0.23 -6.10
N LEU A 16 66.13 -1.56 -6.25
CA LEU A 16 64.89 -2.25 -6.61
C LEU A 16 63.97 -2.29 -5.39
N THR A 17 62.93 -1.46 -5.39
CA THR A 17 61.79 -1.60 -4.50
C THR A 17 60.85 -2.67 -5.05
N LEU A 18 60.81 -3.85 -4.43
CA LEU A 18 59.73 -4.81 -4.67
C LEU A 18 58.45 -4.27 -4.01
N ALA A 19 57.53 -3.74 -4.81
CA ALA A 19 56.17 -3.49 -4.38
C ALA A 19 55.37 -4.81 -4.46
N SER A 20 55.04 -5.39 -3.31
CA SER A 20 54.07 -6.47 -3.19
C SER A 20 52.67 -5.92 -3.48
N ALA A 21 52.12 -6.25 -4.64
CA ALA A 21 50.74 -5.97 -4.97
C ALA A 21 49.82 -6.87 -4.13
N THR A 22 49.07 -6.30 -3.20
CA THR A 22 47.95 -6.97 -2.56
C THR A 22 46.81 -7.10 -3.58
N ALA A 23 46.47 -8.32 -3.96
CA ALA A 23 45.28 -8.58 -4.75
C ALA A 23 44.04 -8.21 -3.92
N ALA A 24 43.47 -7.03 -4.18
CA ALA A 24 42.17 -6.65 -3.67
C ALA A 24 41.15 -7.65 -4.22
N HIS A 25 40.53 -8.43 -3.33
CA HIS A 25 39.40 -9.27 -3.69
C HIS A 25 38.25 -8.35 -4.06
N ALA A 26 37.94 -8.24 -5.34
CA ALA A 26 36.73 -7.57 -5.79
C ALA A 26 35.53 -8.32 -5.20
N ALA A 27 34.80 -7.67 -4.30
CA ALA A 27 33.50 -8.14 -3.87
C ALA A 27 32.60 -8.29 -5.12
N PRO A 28 31.78 -9.34 -5.22
CA PRO A 28 30.84 -9.46 -6.33
C PRO A 28 29.96 -8.20 -6.37
N ALA A 29 29.90 -7.56 -7.54
CA ALA A 29 28.97 -6.47 -7.77
C ALA A 29 27.54 -7.02 -7.52
N PRO A 30 26.68 -6.29 -6.78
CA PRO A 30 25.29 -6.70 -6.63
C PRO A 30 24.65 -6.79 -8.01
N ASP A 31 24.02 -7.93 -8.31
CA ASP A 31 23.21 -8.11 -9.51
C ASP A 31 22.19 -6.98 -9.60
N PRO A 32 22.13 -6.20 -10.69
CA PRO A 32 21.11 -5.18 -10.89
C PRO A 32 19.72 -5.78 -11.23
N ALA A 33 19.56 -7.09 -11.11
CA ALA A 33 18.39 -7.85 -11.54
C ALA A 33 17.72 -8.67 -10.43
N ALA A 34 17.97 -8.34 -9.15
CA ALA A 34 16.96 -8.61 -8.14
C ALA A 34 15.82 -7.62 -8.40
N GLU A 35 14.92 -7.94 -9.33
CA GLU A 35 13.58 -7.38 -9.32
C GLU A 35 13.08 -7.56 -7.90
N ASN A 36 13.02 -6.44 -7.17
CA ASN A 36 12.56 -6.40 -5.80
C ASN A 36 11.03 -6.58 -5.88
N THR A 37 10.57 -7.79 -6.21
CA THR A 37 9.16 -8.17 -6.16
C THR A 37 8.77 -8.08 -4.69
N ALA A 38 8.35 -6.89 -4.29
CA ALA A 38 7.77 -6.64 -2.99
C ALA A 38 6.69 -7.69 -2.74
N ALA A 39 6.77 -8.37 -1.60
CA ALA A 39 5.74 -9.34 -1.22
C ALA A 39 4.37 -8.63 -1.17
N VAL A 40 3.37 -9.22 -1.81
CA VAL A 40 1.99 -8.71 -1.79
C VAL A 40 1.48 -8.70 -0.35
N VAL A 41 1.03 -7.54 0.13
CA VAL A 41 0.46 -7.41 1.47
C VAL A 41 -0.88 -8.13 1.51
N THR A 42 -1.04 -9.11 2.41
CA THR A 42 -2.33 -9.78 2.61
C THR A 42 -3.00 -9.22 3.86
N LEU A 43 -4.23 -8.72 3.71
CA LEU A 43 -5.09 -8.28 4.82
C LEU A 43 -6.28 -9.22 4.94
N ARG A 44 -6.57 -9.65 6.17
CA ARG A 44 -7.74 -10.47 6.46
C ARG A 44 -8.94 -9.59 6.77
N TYR A 45 -10.11 -9.92 6.23
CA TYR A 45 -11.38 -9.33 6.63
C TYR A 45 -12.28 -10.36 7.30
N ASP A 46 -13.10 -9.92 8.25
CA ASP A 46 -14.13 -10.73 8.90
C ASP A 46 -15.47 -10.01 8.76
N ASP A 47 -16.39 -10.62 8.03
CA ASP A 47 -17.75 -10.15 7.78
C ASP A 47 -18.82 -11.02 8.44
N SER A 48 -18.45 -11.88 9.40
CA SER A 48 -19.38 -12.75 10.15
C SER A 48 -20.50 -11.99 10.87
N ARG A 49 -20.35 -10.67 11.06
CA ARG A 49 -21.33 -9.75 11.66
C ARG A 49 -22.00 -8.81 10.64
N ALA A 50 -21.84 -9.06 9.36
CA ALA A 50 -22.40 -8.26 8.27
C ALA A 50 -23.54 -8.98 7.53
N GLY A 51 -24.47 -9.58 8.30
CA GLY A 51 -25.60 -10.32 7.76
C GLY A 51 -26.37 -9.55 6.69
N GLY A 52 -26.61 -10.17 5.54
CA GLY A 52 -27.30 -9.55 4.39
C GLY A 52 -26.44 -8.65 3.50
N TRP A 53 -25.12 -8.62 3.72
CA TRP A 53 -24.13 -7.92 2.91
C TRP A 53 -23.11 -8.84 2.23
N GLU A 54 -23.13 -10.14 2.48
CA GLU A 54 -22.11 -11.12 2.13
C GLU A 54 -21.76 -11.04 0.63
N ALA A 55 -22.78 -11.06 -0.24
CA ALA A 55 -22.57 -10.97 -1.69
C ALA A 55 -21.98 -9.62 -2.13
N ALA A 56 -22.37 -8.51 -1.48
CA ALA A 56 -21.87 -7.18 -1.80
C ALA A 56 -20.43 -6.97 -1.31
N ILE A 57 -20.09 -7.54 -0.13
CA ILE A 57 -18.73 -7.55 0.41
C ILE A 57 -17.82 -8.36 -0.50
N ALA A 58 -18.21 -9.58 -0.85
CA ALA A 58 -17.45 -10.43 -1.77
C ALA A 58 -17.20 -9.72 -3.12
N ALA A 59 -18.21 -9.05 -3.67
CA ALA A 59 -18.07 -8.29 -4.91
C ALA A 59 -17.18 -7.04 -4.75
N GLY A 60 -17.27 -6.31 -3.64
CA GLY A 60 -16.40 -5.17 -3.33
C GLY A 60 -14.94 -5.58 -3.13
N VAL A 61 -14.70 -6.70 -2.44
CA VAL A 61 -13.39 -7.33 -2.29
C VAL A 61 -12.84 -7.77 -3.65
N ALA A 62 -13.66 -8.41 -4.49
CA ALA A 62 -13.26 -8.81 -5.83
C ALA A 62 -12.89 -7.62 -6.71
N SER A 63 -13.61 -6.49 -6.59
CA SER A 63 -13.28 -5.24 -7.28
C SER A 63 -11.87 -4.77 -6.91
N TRP A 64 -11.54 -4.69 -5.62
CA TRP A 64 -10.18 -4.31 -5.21
C TRP A 64 -9.13 -5.31 -5.68
N ASN A 65 -9.31 -6.61 -5.38
CA ASN A 65 -8.35 -7.66 -5.73
C ASN A 65 -8.12 -7.80 -7.24
N GLY A 66 -9.08 -7.42 -8.09
CA GLY A 66 -8.94 -7.43 -9.55
C GLY A 66 -8.26 -6.19 -10.13
N HIS A 67 -7.99 -5.17 -9.30
CA HIS A 67 -7.58 -3.85 -9.74
C HIS A 67 -6.32 -3.30 -9.06
N VAL A 68 -5.83 -3.95 -8.00
CA VAL A 68 -4.53 -3.66 -7.38
C VAL A 68 -3.71 -4.95 -7.17
N GLY A 69 -2.39 -4.84 -7.18
CA GLY A 69 -1.44 -5.93 -7.09
C GLY A 69 -0.60 -5.95 -5.81
N ASN A 70 -0.38 -4.80 -5.15
CA ASN A 70 0.45 -4.73 -3.95
C ASN A 70 -0.29 -5.09 -2.65
N VAL A 71 -1.63 -5.20 -2.69
CA VAL A 71 -2.46 -5.63 -1.56
C VAL A 71 -3.53 -6.60 -1.99
N LYS A 72 -3.80 -7.60 -1.16
CA LYS A 72 -4.85 -8.60 -1.35
C LYS A 72 -5.72 -8.71 -0.10
N LEU A 73 -7.02 -8.58 -0.28
CA LEU A 73 -8.03 -8.83 0.74
C LEU A 73 -8.44 -10.31 0.70
N VAL A 74 -8.39 -10.98 1.84
CA VAL A 74 -8.81 -12.39 1.97
C VAL A 74 -9.74 -12.54 3.17
N GLU A 75 -10.74 -13.40 3.05
CA GLU A 75 -11.64 -13.67 4.17
C GLU A 75 -10.87 -14.41 5.27
N ALA A 76 -11.11 -14.02 6.51
CA ALA A 76 -10.56 -14.68 7.68
C ALA A 76 -11.28 -16.01 7.91
N ALA A 77 -10.53 -17.07 8.22
CA ALA A 77 -11.16 -18.28 8.72
C ALA A 77 -11.83 -17.99 10.09
N PRO A 78 -12.93 -18.66 10.43
CA PRO A 78 -13.60 -18.47 11.72
C PRO A 78 -12.63 -18.59 12.89
N GLY A 79 -12.69 -17.63 13.83
CA GLY A 79 -11.82 -17.59 15.01
C GLY A 79 -10.39 -17.11 14.75
N THR A 80 -10.04 -16.72 13.52
CA THR A 80 -8.74 -16.09 13.22
C THR A 80 -8.85 -14.57 13.29
N ARG A 81 -7.72 -13.92 13.59
CA ARG A 81 -7.65 -12.45 13.59
C ARG A 81 -7.81 -11.92 12.18
N ALA A 82 -8.73 -10.97 12.00
CA ALA A 82 -8.83 -10.13 10.82
C ALA A 82 -8.25 -8.74 11.12
N GLU A 83 -7.64 -8.11 10.12
CA GLU A 83 -7.27 -6.69 10.18
C GLU A 83 -8.51 -5.79 9.99
N ILE A 84 -9.43 -6.19 9.12
CA ILE A 84 -10.63 -5.41 8.79
C ILE A 84 -11.86 -6.13 9.35
N GLN A 85 -12.58 -5.51 10.29
CA GLN A 85 -13.86 -6.04 10.79
C GLN A 85 -15.01 -5.34 10.09
N ILE A 86 -15.81 -6.10 9.36
CA ILE A 86 -16.95 -5.61 8.62
C ILE A 86 -18.21 -5.98 9.39
N VAL A 87 -19.06 -5.00 9.66
CA VAL A 87 -20.30 -5.21 10.43
C VAL A 87 -21.46 -4.51 9.75
N ALA A 88 -22.66 -5.09 9.82
CA ALA A 88 -23.88 -4.41 9.38
C ALA A 88 -24.37 -3.48 10.50
N THR A 89 -24.73 -2.24 10.15
CA THR A 89 -25.31 -1.27 11.09
C THR A 89 -26.53 -0.57 10.48
N SER A 90 -27.23 0.25 11.25
CA SER A 90 -28.44 0.95 10.80
C SER A 90 -28.19 2.34 10.22
N GLY A 91 -27.08 3.00 10.59
CA GLY A 91 -26.76 4.38 10.19
C GLY A 91 -26.23 4.51 8.77
N TRP A 92 -25.55 5.62 8.48
CA TRP A 92 -24.75 5.76 7.26
C TRP A 92 -23.51 4.84 7.31
N PRO A 93 -23.06 4.30 6.16
CA PRO A 93 -21.80 3.60 6.08
C PRO A 93 -20.64 4.46 6.58
N GLN A 94 -19.68 3.80 7.22
CA GLN A 94 -18.47 4.47 7.71
C GLN A 94 -17.32 3.49 7.85
N ALA A 95 -16.09 3.98 7.73
CA ALA A 95 -14.90 3.16 7.86
C ALA A 95 -13.74 3.89 8.53
N THR A 96 -12.86 3.11 9.17
CA THR A 96 -11.55 3.58 9.62
C THR A 96 -10.66 3.85 8.40
N LEU A 97 -10.11 5.07 8.31
CA LEU A 97 -9.15 5.45 7.30
C LEU A 97 -7.79 4.78 7.58
N GLY A 98 -7.33 4.01 6.60
CA GLY A 98 -6.06 3.31 6.58
C GLY A 98 -4.85 4.18 6.19
N PRO A 99 -3.86 3.61 5.48
CA PRO A 99 -3.78 2.23 5.00
C PRO A 99 -3.57 1.24 6.15
N VAL A 100 -4.45 0.24 6.26
CA VAL A 100 -4.31 -0.82 7.25
C VAL A 100 -3.16 -1.75 6.89
N ARG A 101 -2.45 -2.25 7.91
CA ARG A 101 -1.31 -3.16 7.78
C ARG A 101 -1.60 -4.50 8.46
N PRO A 102 -0.89 -5.58 8.10
CA PRO A 102 -0.93 -6.83 8.88
C PRO A 102 -0.67 -6.57 10.37
N GLY A 103 -1.51 -7.13 11.25
CA GLY A 103 -1.45 -6.86 12.69
C GLY A 103 -2.12 -5.55 13.13
N GLY A 104 -2.50 -4.67 12.20
CA GLY A 104 -3.32 -3.48 12.46
C GLY A 104 -4.80 -3.82 12.63
N GLN A 105 -5.64 -2.80 12.81
CA GLN A 105 -7.09 -2.96 12.95
C GLN A 105 -7.83 -1.80 12.27
N ALA A 106 -8.87 -2.11 11.53
CA ALA A 106 -9.86 -1.17 11.01
C ALA A 106 -11.25 -1.76 11.13
N ARG A 107 -12.24 -0.87 11.18
CA ARG A 107 -13.64 -1.25 11.18
C ARG A 107 -14.34 -0.61 9.99
N VAL A 108 -15.16 -1.42 9.33
CA VAL A 108 -16.11 -1.00 8.30
C VAL A 108 -17.50 -1.27 8.85
N GLU A 109 -18.33 -0.24 8.90
CA GLU A 109 -19.75 -0.34 9.19
C GLU A 109 -20.54 -0.17 7.88
N LEU A 110 -21.26 -1.21 7.50
CA LEU A 110 -22.16 -1.21 6.35
C LEU A 110 -23.55 -0.81 6.82
N GLY A 111 -23.76 0.50 6.82
CA GLY A 111 -24.98 1.15 7.27
C GLY A 111 -26.16 0.98 6.30
N SER A 112 -27.27 0.42 6.77
CA SER A 112 -28.47 0.21 5.94
C SER A 112 -29.16 1.49 5.51
N GLN A 113 -28.87 2.64 6.14
CA GLN A 113 -29.50 3.92 5.79
C GLN A 113 -29.24 4.32 4.34
N ALA A 114 -28.02 4.14 3.84
CA ALA A 114 -27.68 4.45 2.45
C ALA A 114 -28.44 3.55 1.47
N VAL A 115 -28.59 2.27 1.79
CA VAL A 115 -29.35 1.30 0.97
C VAL A 115 -30.82 1.69 0.90
N THR A 116 -31.42 2.05 2.05
CA THR A 116 -32.81 2.54 2.11
C THR A 116 -33.01 3.81 1.28
N GLN A 117 -31.98 4.64 1.15
CA GLN A 117 -32.00 5.83 0.30
C GLN A 117 -31.71 5.53 -1.18
N GLY A 118 -31.45 4.27 -1.54
CA GLY A 118 -31.31 3.82 -2.93
C GLY A 118 -29.87 3.70 -3.43
N HIS A 119 -28.87 3.81 -2.56
CA HIS A 119 -27.48 3.59 -2.94
C HIS A 119 -27.17 2.09 -3.14
N ASP A 120 -26.27 1.79 -4.07
CA ASP A 120 -25.90 0.41 -4.42
C ASP A 120 -25.03 -0.24 -3.33
N LYS A 121 -25.46 -1.43 -2.85
CA LYS A 121 -24.76 -2.16 -1.78
C LYS A 121 -23.30 -2.50 -2.13
N THR A 122 -23.03 -2.88 -3.38
CA THR A 122 -21.67 -3.27 -3.81
C THR A 122 -20.77 -2.05 -3.87
N ARG A 123 -21.27 -0.93 -4.40
CA ARG A 123 -20.55 0.34 -4.40
C ARG A 123 -20.24 0.81 -2.97
N ILE A 124 -21.20 0.73 -2.05
CA ILE A 124 -20.98 1.05 -0.62
C ILE A 124 -19.85 0.20 -0.06
N ALA A 125 -19.93 -1.14 -0.18
CA ALA A 125 -18.90 -2.02 0.37
C ALA A 125 -17.51 -1.75 -0.23
N ALA A 126 -17.41 -1.57 -1.54
CA ALA A 126 -16.16 -1.26 -2.22
C ALA A 126 -15.59 0.10 -1.78
N HIS A 127 -16.43 1.12 -1.60
CA HIS A 127 -16.06 2.44 -1.13
C HIS A 127 -15.47 2.40 0.29
N GLU A 128 -16.17 1.78 1.23
CA GLU A 128 -15.72 1.68 2.62
C GLU A 128 -14.42 0.87 2.78
N LEU A 129 -14.26 -0.18 1.97
CA LEU A 129 -13.00 -0.91 1.88
C LEU A 129 -11.86 -0.02 1.35
N GLY A 130 -12.14 0.89 0.43
CA GLY A 130 -11.19 1.88 -0.08
C GLY A 130 -10.63 2.79 1.01
N HIS A 131 -11.45 3.19 1.98
CA HIS A 131 -10.99 3.92 3.17
C HIS A 131 -10.03 3.09 4.00
N SER A 132 -10.34 1.81 4.26
CA SER A 132 -9.43 0.91 4.98
C SER A 132 -8.10 0.70 4.23
N LEU A 133 -8.09 0.82 2.91
CA LEU A 133 -6.88 0.81 2.07
C LEU A 133 -6.15 2.16 1.99
N GLY A 134 -6.65 3.19 2.68
CA GLY A 134 -5.99 4.48 2.85
C GLY A 134 -6.45 5.58 1.89
N LEU A 135 -7.57 5.40 1.18
CA LEU A 135 -8.12 6.46 0.34
C LEU A 135 -9.08 7.35 1.14
N PRO A 136 -8.88 8.67 1.21
CA PRO A 136 -9.89 9.58 1.74
C PRO A 136 -11.06 9.74 0.75
N ASP A 137 -12.16 10.32 1.23
CA ASP A 137 -13.23 10.80 0.36
C ASP A 137 -12.75 11.81 -0.69
N THR A 138 -13.43 11.80 -1.83
CA THR A 138 -13.26 12.76 -2.94
C THR A 138 -14.59 13.44 -3.27
N LYS A 139 -15.38 13.71 -2.24
CA LYS A 139 -16.69 14.36 -2.37
C LYS A 139 -16.56 15.88 -2.59
N PRO A 140 -17.46 16.48 -3.39
CA PRO A 140 -18.31 15.82 -4.37
C PRO A 140 -17.49 15.30 -5.56
N GLY A 141 -17.89 14.19 -6.18
CA GLY A 141 -17.17 13.64 -7.33
C GLY A 141 -18.05 12.80 -8.28
N PRO A 142 -17.57 12.51 -9.51
CA PRO A 142 -18.34 11.75 -10.49
C PRO A 142 -18.49 10.27 -10.11
N CYS A 143 -19.45 9.58 -10.74
CA CYS A 143 -19.65 8.12 -10.57
C CYS A 143 -18.42 7.28 -10.98
N SER A 144 -17.56 7.81 -11.86
CA SER A 144 -16.30 7.17 -12.24
C SER A 144 -15.25 7.18 -11.12
N GLN A 145 -15.42 7.98 -10.07
CA GLN A 145 -14.64 7.87 -8.83
C GLN A 145 -15.38 6.95 -7.87
N LEU A 146 -14.71 5.94 -7.33
CA LEU A 146 -15.29 5.09 -6.29
C LEU A 146 -15.37 5.88 -4.97
N MET A 147 -14.34 6.69 -4.70
CA MET A 147 -14.22 7.47 -3.47
C MET A 147 -15.04 8.77 -3.49
N SER A 148 -15.86 9.00 -4.51
CA SER A 148 -16.91 10.03 -4.44
C SER A 148 -18.11 9.55 -3.62
N GLY A 149 -18.18 8.25 -3.30
CA GLY A 149 -19.16 7.71 -2.36
C GLY A 149 -20.59 8.04 -2.74
N SER A 150 -21.38 8.42 -1.74
CA SER A 150 -22.77 8.84 -1.86
C SER A 150 -22.98 10.11 -2.69
N SER A 151 -21.98 10.99 -2.80
CA SER A 151 -22.09 12.24 -3.56
C SER A 151 -22.28 12.03 -5.08
N ALA A 152 -21.95 10.84 -5.59
CA ALA A 152 -22.22 10.46 -6.99
C ALA A 152 -23.71 10.18 -7.29
N GLY A 153 -24.57 10.16 -6.26
CA GLY A 153 -26.00 9.92 -6.38
C GLY A 153 -26.39 8.44 -6.45
N THR A 154 -27.68 8.18 -6.30
CA THR A 154 -28.25 6.82 -6.19
C THR A 154 -28.35 6.08 -7.52
N SER A 155 -28.29 6.79 -8.65
CA SER A 155 -28.20 6.17 -9.97
C SER A 155 -26.83 5.55 -10.24
N CYS A 156 -25.80 5.96 -9.49
CA CYS A 156 -24.45 5.45 -9.63
C CYS A 156 -24.29 4.10 -8.93
N LYS A 157 -23.95 3.06 -9.73
CA LYS A 157 -23.68 1.70 -9.24
C LYS A 157 -22.26 1.24 -9.49
N ASN A 158 -21.38 2.11 -10.00
CA ASN A 158 -20.00 1.76 -10.29
C ASN A 158 -19.26 1.43 -8.98
N ALA A 159 -18.78 0.20 -8.83
CA ALA A 159 -18.00 -0.26 -7.68
C ALA A 159 -16.51 -0.44 -8.00
N VAL A 160 -16.05 0.05 -9.15
CA VAL A 160 -14.66 -0.10 -9.63
C VAL A 160 -13.84 1.16 -9.32
N PRO A 161 -12.69 1.03 -8.63
CA PRO A 161 -11.79 2.15 -8.43
C PRO A 161 -11.16 2.60 -9.75
N ASN A 162 -11.05 3.91 -9.95
CA ASN A 162 -10.42 4.45 -11.15
C ASN A 162 -8.89 4.32 -11.12
N ALA A 163 -8.22 4.75 -12.19
CA ALA A 163 -6.76 4.68 -12.29
C ALA A 163 -6.01 5.41 -11.18
N ALA A 164 -6.49 6.59 -10.75
CA ALA A 164 -5.82 7.37 -9.71
C ALA A 164 -6.01 6.74 -8.32
N GLU A 165 -7.21 6.23 -8.02
CA GLU A 165 -7.53 5.51 -6.78
C GLU A 165 -6.70 4.23 -6.67
N ARG A 166 -6.62 3.44 -7.75
CA ARG A 166 -5.75 2.25 -7.84
C ARG A 166 -4.29 2.62 -7.61
N SER A 167 -3.77 3.63 -8.31
CA SER A 167 -2.36 4.06 -8.18
C SER A 167 -2.01 4.52 -6.76
N ARG A 168 -2.93 5.17 -6.06
CA ARG A 168 -2.74 5.57 -4.65
C ARG A 168 -2.67 4.36 -3.72
N VAL A 169 -3.55 3.38 -3.89
CA VAL A 169 -3.47 2.12 -3.12
C VAL A 169 -2.18 1.39 -3.45
N GLU A 170 -1.82 1.24 -4.72
CA GLU A 170 -0.56 0.59 -5.12
C GLU A 170 0.65 1.26 -4.48
N SER A 171 0.68 2.59 -4.49
CA SER A 171 1.74 3.37 -3.84
C SER A 171 1.76 3.19 -2.33
N ALA A 172 0.57 3.16 -1.69
CA ALA A 172 0.45 2.97 -0.25
C ALA A 172 0.92 1.59 0.21
N TYR A 173 0.90 0.58 -0.67
CA TYR A 173 1.34 -0.79 -0.38
C TYR A 173 2.63 -1.19 -1.11
N ALA A 174 3.32 -0.23 -1.77
CA ALA A 174 4.58 -0.50 -2.45
C ALA A 174 5.72 -0.77 -1.45
N GLY A 175 6.49 -1.84 -1.69
CA GLY A 175 7.69 -2.19 -0.95
C GLY A 175 7.45 -3.22 0.17
N GLY A 176 8.09 -4.38 0.07
CA GLY A 176 7.89 -5.55 0.95
C GLY A 176 8.30 -5.34 2.43
N LEU A 177 8.79 -4.15 2.78
CA LEU A 177 9.12 -3.70 4.14
C LEU A 177 8.66 -2.25 4.40
N ALA A 178 7.98 -1.59 3.46
CA ALA A 178 7.86 -0.13 3.42
C ALA A 178 6.44 0.37 3.75
N SER A 179 6.20 0.58 5.04
CA SER A 179 5.94 1.90 5.63
C SER A 179 5.25 1.70 6.98
N LEU A 180 6.01 1.95 8.05
CA LEU A 180 5.54 1.99 9.45
C LEU A 180 4.62 3.19 9.71
N VAL A 181 4.24 3.96 8.68
CA VAL A 181 3.25 5.03 8.81
C VAL A 181 1.97 4.40 9.35
N PRO A 182 1.57 4.72 10.59
CA PRO A 182 0.35 4.20 11.17
C PRO A 182 -0.83 4.60 10.29
N ALA A 183 -1.86 3.75 10.25
CA ALA A 183 -3.14 4.14 9.71
C ALA A 183 -3.59 5.45 10.37
N ASP A 184 -4.15 6.37 9.58
CA ASP A 184 -4.65 7.65 10.07
C ASP A 184 -5.65 7.43 11.22
N GLY A 185 -6.48 6.39 11.12
CA GLY A 185 -7.34 5.93 12.20
C GLY A 185 -8.60 6.78 12.39
N ARG A 186 -8.71 7.93 11.69
CA ARG A 186 -9.96 8.69 11.59
C ARG A 186 -11.08 7.81 11.05
N ILE A 187 -12.30 8.08 11.51
CA ILE A 187 -13.52 7.47 10.98
C ILE A 187 -14.09 8.43 9.92
N LEU A 188 -14.34 7.90 8.73
CA LEU A 188 -15.00 8.62 7.63
C LEU A 188 -16.43 8.09 7.49
N VAL A 189 -17.39 8.98 7.33
CA VAL A 189 -18.82 8.64 7.22
C VAL A 189 -19.29 9.00 5.81
N ASP A 190 -19.87 8.03 5.08
CA ASP A 190 -20.33 8.21 3.70
C ASP A 190 -21.68 8.96 3.61
N ALA A 191 -21.92 9.94 4.48
CA ALA A 191 -23.09 10.80 4.38
C ALA A 191 -22.97 11.80 3.20
N PRO A 192 -24.09 12.22 2.57
CA PRO A 192 -24.11 13.20 1.48
C PRO A 192 -23.57 14.58 1.86
#